data_AF-A0A7U3UTA8-F1
#
_entry.id   AF-A0A7U3UTA8-F1
#
_cell.length_a   1.000
_cell.length_b   1.000
_cell.length_c   1.000
_cell.angle_alpha   90.00
_cell.angle_beta   90.00
_cell.angle_gamma   90.00
#
_symmetry.space_group_name_H-M   'P 1'
#
loop_
_entity.id
_entity.type
_entity.pdbx_description
1 polymer ?
#
loop_
_entity_poly.entity_id
_entity_poly.type
_entity_poly.pdbx_seq_one_letter_code
_entity_poly.pdbx_strand_id
1 'polypeptide(L)'
;MALNPLAIRDLTEAVVGCVCAALARTAEEIEGQPGCPCRACVVPGAPAWDSCDDPCGEDGGGGQLSVSVARIYGSSDAEFPNESRIVQGVRGCMPPPITALELVVTLLRCAPTFNENGCPPSCEDLGASAQVLHIDMVTVFNALLCCLPGTQQTRRGRRFVMGQQKTIGPEGGCVGLEQRVIVALPGCGKCPNDGEESP
;
A
#
# COMPACT_ATOMS: atom_id res chain seq x y z
N MET A 1 -22.35 10.13 -4.74
CA MET A 1 -21.98 10.51 -6.14
C MET A 1 -21.28 9.33 -6.77
N ALA A 2 -21.53 8.91 -8.02
CA ALA A 2 -20.79 7.76 -8.60
C ALA A 2 -19.28 7.90 -8.26
N LEU A 3 -18.60 6.80 -7.93
CA LEU A 3 -17.19 6.85 -7.54
C LEU A 3 -16.41 7.71 -8.54
N ASN A 4 -15.71 8.74 -8.05
CA ASN A 4 -14.83 9.52 -8.90
C ASN A 4 -13.82 8.56 -9.55
N PRO A 5 -13.70 8.51 -10.89
CA PRO A 5 -12.78 7.61 -11.58
C PRO A 5 -11.32 7.72 -11.11
N LEU A 6 -10.91 8.88 -10.59
CA LEU A 6 -9.56 9.11 -10.07
C LEU A 6 -9.41 8.81 -8.58
N ALA A 7 -10.49 8.52 -7.84
CA ALA A 7 -10.43 8.38 -6.38
C ALA A 7 -9.46 7.29 -5.91
N ILE A 8 -9.36 6.18 -6.66
CA ILE A 8 -8.42 5.10 -6.39
C ILE A 8 -6.99 5.57 -6.68
N ARG A 9 -6.78 6.23 -7.82
CA ARG A 9 -5.48 6.74 -8.24
C ARG A 9 -4.94 7.74 -7.20
N ASP A 10 -5.71 8.76 -6.88
CA ASP A 10 -5.35 9.80 -5.92
C ASP A 10 -5.01 9.21 -4.55
N LEU A 11 -5.79 8.23 -4.09
CA LEU A 11 -5.53 7.53 -2.83
C LEU A 11 -4.23 6.73 -2.90
N THR A 12 -3.99 5.98 -3.97
CA THR A 12 -2.74 5.20 -4.10
C THR A 12 -1.51 6.08 -4.18
N GLU A 13 -1.58 7.22 -4.89
CA GLU A 13 -0.48 8.20 -4.94
C GLU A 13 -0.24 8.86 -3.58
N ALA A 14 -1.31 9.23 -2.86
CA ALA A 14 -1.19 9.74 -1.50
C ALA A 14 -0.53 8.73 -0.56
N VAL A 15 -0.86 7.44 -0.68
CA VAL A 15 -0.24 6.36 0.09
C VAL A 15 1.25 6.24 -0.23
N VAL A 16 1.64 6.23 -1.52
CA VAL A 16 3.06 6.22 -1.92
C VAL A 16 3.80 7.41 -1.30
N GLY A 17 3.25 8.61 -1.45
CA GLY A 17 3.86 9.84 -0.92
C GLY A 17 4.03 9.81 0.60
N CYS A 18 3.03 9.32 1.33
CA CYS A 18 3.09 9.21 2.78
C CYS A 18 4.11 8.20 3.28
N VAL A 19 4.17 7.02 2.65
CA VAL A 19 5.16 6.01 3.02
C VAL A 19 6.56 6.52 2.72
N CYS A 20 6.76 7.16 1.56
CA CYS A 20 8.06 7.74 1.21
C CYS A 20 8.49 8.86 2.16
N ALA A 21 7.59 9.77 2.53
CA ALA A 21 7.91 10.82 3.49
C ALA A 21 8.25 10.26 4.88
N ALA A 22 7.64 9.15 5.28
CA ALA A 22 7.97 8.47 6.53
C ALA A 22 9.34 7.79 6.47
N LEU A 23 9.63 7.06 5.39
CA LEU A 23 10.92 6.39 5.18
C LEU A 23 12.07 7.39 5.13
N ALA A 24 11.90 8.51 4.43
CA ALA A 24 12.90 9.59 4.37
C ALA A 24 13.22 10.14 5.76
N ARG A 25 12.19 10.42 6.58
CA ARG A 25 12.38 10.89 7.96
C ARG A 25 13.05 9.85 8.85
N THR A 26 12.68 8.58 8.72
CA THR A 26 13.33 7.51 9.47
C THR A 26 14.81 7.40 9.13
N ALA A 27 15.19 7.60 7.86
CA ALA A 27 16.60 7.62 7.44
C ALA A 27 17.39 8.81 8.02
N GLU A 28 16.73 9.95 8.27
CA GLU A 28 17.34 11.08 8.98
C GLU A 28 17.54 10.80 10.48
N GLU A 29 16.66 9.99 11.08
CA GLU A 29 16.66 9.69 12.52
C GLU A 29 17.53 8.49 12.90
N ILE A 30 17.66 7.51 12.00
CA ILE A 30 18.34 6.22 12.27
C ILE A 30 19.48 6.03 11.28
N GLU A 31 20.71 6.09 11.80
CA GLU A 31 21.92 5.84 11.02
C GLU A 31 21.88 4.45 10.36
N GLY A 32 22.21 4.41 9.07
CA GLY A 32 22.21 3.18 8.27
C GLY A 32 20.82 2.73 7.77
N GLN A 33 19.73 3.39 8.15
CA GLN A 33 18.41 3.09 7.60
C GLN A 33 18.27 3.69 6.19
N PRO A 34 17.92 2.88 5.16
CA PRO A 34 17.66 3.40 3.84
C PRO A 34 16.35 4.21 3.79
N GLY A 35 16.37 5.35 3.09
CA GLY A 35 15.19 6.19 2.91
C GLY A 35 14.15 5.62 1.94
N CYS A 36 13.25 6.49 1.46
CA CYS A 36 12.32 6.17 0.38
C CYS A 36 13.09 5.67 -0.85
N PRO A 37 12.77 4.48 -1.39
CA PRO A 37 13.38 4.04 -2.63
C PRO A 37 13.00 4.95 -3.79
N CYS A 38 13.95 5.19 -4.69
CA CYS A 38 13.69 6.03 -5.86
C CYS A 38 12.63 5.44 -6.79
N ARG A 39 12.54 4.10 -6.85
CA ARG A 39 11.43 3.40 -7.50
C ARG A 39 10.25 3.30 -6.53
N ALA A 40 9.54 4.41 -6.38
CA ALA A 40 8.30 4.51 -5.61
C ALA A 40 7.12 4.78 -6.56
N CYS A 41 6.25 3.79 -6.78
CA CYS A 41 5.20 3.92 -7.80
C CYS A 41 3.92 3.15 -7.47
N VAL A 42 2.82 3.59 -8.10
CA VAL A 42 1.58 2.80 -8.16
C VAL A 42 1.67 1.82 -9.31
N VAL A 43 1.39 0.55 -9.06
CA VAL A 43 1.52 -0.55 -10.02
C VAL A 43 0.18 -1.30 -10.18
N PRO A 44 -0.07 -1.95 -11.34
CA PRO A 44 -1.36 -2.60 -11.61
C PRO A 44 -1.61 -3.89 -10.80
N GLY A 45 -0.61 -4.41 -10.09
CA GLY A 45 -0.65 -5.67 -9.33
C GLY A 45 0.69 -5.95 -8.67
N ALA A 46 1.05 -7.22 -8.46
CA ALA A 46 2.39 -7.56 -7.99
C ALA A 46 3.44 -7.25 -9.09
N PRO A 47 4.40 -6.33 -8.85
CA PRO A 47 5.46 -6.07 -9.81
C PRO A 47 6.52 -7.18 -9.75
N ALA A 48 7.32 -7.30 -10.81
CA ALA A 48 8.56 -8.07 -10.74
C ALA A 48 9.52 -7.49 -9.70
N TRP A 49 10.33 -8.34 -9.08
CA TRP A 49 11.37 -7.96 -8.11
C TRP A 49 12.70 -7.85 -8.85
N ASP A 50 12.83 -6.79 -9.65
CA ASP A 50 13.90 -6.64 -10.63
C ASP A 50 14.87 -5.48 -10.32
N SER A 51 14.64 -4.70 -9.26
CA SER A 51 15.50 -3.55 -8.94
C SER A 51 15.57 -3.19 -7.45
N CYS A 52 15.74 -4.18 -6.56
CA CYS A 52 15.96 -3.84 -5.15
C CYS A 52 17.36 -3.27 -4.86
N ASP A 53 18.32 -3.48 -5.76
CA ASP A 53 19.74 -3.10 -5.63
C ASP A 53 20.05 -1.67 -6.10
N ASP A 54 19.23 -1.08 -6.97
CA ASP A 54 19.58 0.19 -7.63
C ASP A 54 19.15 1.43 -6.82
N PRO A 55 20.09 2.22 -6.25
CA PRO A 55 19.79 3.59 -5.86
C PRO A 55 19.67 4.46 -7.12
N CYS A 56 18.67 5.35 -7.22
CA CYS A 56 18.71 6.38 -8.25
C CYS A 56 19.55 7.57 -7.75
N GLY A 57 20.80 7.65 -8.20
CA GLY A 57 21.72 8.73 -7.84
C GLY A 57 22.48 8.48 -6.54
N GLU A 58 23.31 9.45 -6.13
CA GLU A 58 24.22 9.33 -4.98
C GLU A 58 23.50 9.40 -3.62
N ASP A 59 22.27 9.93 -3.56
CA ASP A 59 21.49 10.17 -2.33
C ASP A 59 20.25 9.24 -2.17
N GLY A 60 20.04 8.32 -3.11
CA GLY A 60 18.86 7.43 -3.12
C GLY A 60 19.07 6.16 -2.29
N GLY A 61 18.08 5.76 -1.49
CA GLY A 61 18.06 4.42 -0.90
C GLY A 61 17.74 3.36 -1.96
N GLY A 62 18.56 2.31 -2.07
CA GLY A 62 18.23 1.14 -2.89
C GLY A 62 16.88 0.51 -2.47
N GLY A 63 16.13 -0.01 -3.44
CA GLY A 63 14.89 -0.71 -3.19
C GLY A 63 13.76 -0.39 -4.15
N GLN A 64 12.58 -0.92 -3.83
CA GLN A 64 11.36 -0.65 -4.58
C GLN A 64 10.18 -0.51 -3.62
N LEU A 65 9.49 0.62 -3.69
CA LEU A 65 8.20 0.84 -3.06
C LEU A 65 7.11 0.76 -4.12
N SER A 66 6.12 -0.08 -3.89
CA SER A 66 4.97 -0.19 -4.79
C SER A 66 3.66 -0.25 -4.03
N VAL A 67 2.63 0.36 -4.62
CA VAL A 67 1.25 0.27 -4.13
C VAL A 67 0.37 -0.28 -5.23
N SER A 68 -0.39 -1.33 -4.93
CA SER A 68 -1.32 -1.96 -5.86
C SER A 68 -2.69 -2.13 -5.22
N VAL A 69 -3.70 -2.30 -6.08
CA VAL A 69 -5.06 -2.66 -5.66
C VAL A 69 -5.20 -4.17 -5.69
N ALA A 70 -5.48 -4.79 -4.55
CA ALA A 70 -5.79 -6.21 -4.48
C ALA A 70 -7.21 -6.50 -4.98
N ARG A 71 -8.19 -5.72 -4.53
CA ARG A 71 -9.60 -5.85 -4.91
C ARG A 71 -10.44 -4.66 -4.49
N ILE A 72 -11.61 -4.55 -5.12
CA ILE A 72 -12.69 -3.60 -4.79
C ILE A 72 -13.94 -4.43 -4.52
N TYR A 73 -14.67 -4.13 -3.44
CA TYR A 73 -15.91 -4.84 -3.12
C TYR A 73 -16.90 -3.95 -2.35
N GLY A 74 -18.17 -4.32 -2.38
CA GLY A 74 -19.23 -3.62 -1.66
C GLY A 74 -19.22 -3.96 -0.17
N SER A 75 -19.48 -2.98 0.68
CA SER A 75 -19.61 -3.15 2.13
C SER A 75 -20.71 -2.24 2.68
N SER A 76 -20.95 -2.33 3.99
CA SER A 76 -21.94 -1.52 4.71
C SER A 76 -21.30 -0.87 5.93
N ASP A 77 -21.93 0.18 6.46
CA ASP A 77 -21.44 0.85 7.68
C ASP A 77 -21.30 -0.10 8.88
N ALA A 78 -22.19 -1.09 8.99
CA ALA A 78 -22.25 -2.04 10.08
C ALA A 78 -21.25 -3.20 9.92
N GLU A 79 -20.90 -3.57 8.68
CA GLU A 79 -20.09 -4.77 8.40
C GLU A 79 -18.67 -4.44 7.97
N PHE A 80 -18.36 -3.18 7.63
CA PHE A 80 -17.02 -2.77 7.21
C PHE A 80 -15.96 -3.24 8.23
N PRO A 81 -14.91 -3.98 7.78
CA PRO A 81 -14.43 -4.10 6.39
C PRO A 81 -14.94 -5.32 5.61
N ASN A 82 -15.93 -6.08 6.10
CA ASN A 82 -16.38 -7.30 5.44
C ASN A 82 -17.15 -7.03 4.14
N GLU A 83 -17.04 -7.96 3.20
CA GLU A 83 -17.80 -7.92 1.96
C GLU A 83 -19.28 -8.16 2.22
N SER A 84 -20.12 -7.27 1.69
CA SER A 84 -21.56 -7.36 1.82
C SER A 84 -22.10 -8.53 1.00
N ARG A 85 -23.05 -9.27 1.57
CA ARG A 85 -23.76 -10.37 0.90
C ARG A 85 -25.13 -9.95 0.37
N ILE A 86 -25.44 -8.65 0.40
CA ILE A 86 -26.72 -8.13 -0.05
C ILE A 86 -26.79 -8.23 -1.58
N VAL A 87 -27.78 -8.98 -2.07
CA VAL A 87 -28.05 -9.13 -3.49
C VAL A 87 -28.61 -7.81 -4.05
N GLN A 88 -27.95 -7.26 -5.06
CA GLN A 88 -28.40 -6.10 -5.80
C GLN A 88 -29.40 -6.53 -6.89
N GLY A 89 -30.43 -5.72 -7.18
CA GLY A 89 -31.23 -5.89 -8.40
C GLY A 89 -32.72 -6.21 -8.27
N VAL A 90 -33.42 -5.66 -7.26
CA VAL A 90 -34.90 -5.76 -7.27
C VAL A 90 -35.54 -4.56 -7.99
N ARG A 91 -34.99 -3.33 -7.85
CA ARG A 91 -35.26 -2.14 -8.67
C ARG A 91 -34.11 -1.13 -8.51
N GLY A 92 -33.53 -0.67 -9.61
CA GLY A 92 -32.48 0.38 -9.62
C GLY A 92 -31.06 -0.13 -9.38
N CYS A 93 -30.08 0.50 -10.03
CA CYS A 93 -28.66 0.27 -9.82
C CYS A 93 -28.20 0.95 -8.51
N MET A 94 -28.72 0.50 -7.36
CA MET A 94 -28.35 1.14 -6.10
C MET A 94 -26.91 0.74 -5.72
N PRO A 95 -25.98 1.69 -5.56
CA PRO A 95 -24.63 1.35 -5.18
C PRO A 95 -24.56 0.91 -3.71
N PRO A 96 -23.52 0.13 -3.33
CA PRO A 96 -23.32 -0.21 -1.94
C PRO A 96 -23.04 1.05 -1.10
N PRO A 97 -23.51 1.10 0.17
CA PRO A 97 -23.26 2.25 1.06
C PRO A 97 -21.77 2.57 1.22
N ILE A 98 -20.93 1.53 1.26
CA ILE A 98 -19.47 1.66 1.27
C ILE A 98 -18.89 0.85 0.11
N THR A 99 -17.93 1.43 -0.59
CA THR A 99 -17.03 0.67 -1.45
C THR A 99 -15.71 0.49 -0.72
N ALA A 100 -15.36 -0.75 -0.40
CA ALA A 100 -14.11 -1.10 0.23
C ALA A 100 -13.04 -1.35 -0.85
N LEU A 101 -11.86 -0.79 -0.64
CA LEU A 101 -10.68 -0.95 -1.48
C LEU A 101 -9.59 -1.60 -0.65
N GLU A 102 -9.15 -2.79 -1.05
CA GLU A 102 -7.99 -3.43 -0.44
C GLU A 102 -6.73 -3.05 -1.22
N LEU A 103 -5.81 -2.36 -0.54
CA LEU A 103 -4.51 -1.97 -1.05
C LEU A 103 -3.42 -2.91 -0.52
N VAL A 104 -2.41 -3.15 -1.34
CA VAL A 104 -1.17 -3.82 -0.95
C VAL A 104 -0.03 -2.82 -1.14
N VAL A 105 0.65 -2.52 -0.03
CA VAL A 105 1.87 -1.72 -0.02
C VAL A 105 3.05 -2.68 0.11
N THR A 106 3.93 -2.69 -0.87
CA THR A 106 5.09 -3.58 -0.92
C THR A 106 6.35 -2.75 -0.92
N LEU A 107 7.25 -3.03 0.04
CA LEU A 107 8.58 -2.41 0.11
C LEU A 107 9.63 -3.52 0.04
N LEU A 108 10.53 -3.43 -0.93
CA LEU A 108 11.63 -4.36 -1.17
C LEU A 108 12.98 -3.68 -0.94
N ARG A 109 13.92 -4.43 -0.38
CA ARG A 109 15.32 -4.11 -0.15
C ARG A 109 16.20 -5.28 -0.61
N CYS A 110 17.51 -5.07 -0.66
CA CYS A 110 18.45 -6.14 -0.93
C CYS A 110 18.54 -7.11 0.23
N ALA A 111 18.48 -8.39 -0.12
CA ALA A 111 18.90 -9.46 0.77
C ALA A 111 20.41 -9.67 0.60
N PRO A 112 21.17 -9.87 1.68
CA PRO A 112 22.54 -10.37 1.58
C PRO A 112 22.56 -11.69 0.80
N THR A 113 23.47 -11.79 -0.18
CA THR A 113 23.62 -12.99 -1.01
C THR A 113 25.05 -13.56 -0.92
N PHE A 114 25.36 -14.56 -1.74
CA PHE A 114 26.71 -15.12 -1.79
C PHE A 114 27.73 -14.06 -2.19
N ASN A 115 28.91 -14.09 -1.58
CA ASN A 115 30.01 -13.22 -2.00
C ASN A 115 30.67 -13.73 -3.30
N GLU A 116 31.67 -12.99 -3.80
CA GLU A 116 32.40 -13.32 -5.03
C GLU A 116 33.07 -14.71 -5.01
N ASN A 117 33.35 -15.24 -3.82
CA ASN A 117 33.93 -16.57 -3.63
C ASN A 117 32.87 -17.68 -3.49
N GLY A 118 31.58 -17.35 -3.66
CA GLY A 118 30.46 -18.27 -3.48
C GLY A 118 30.20 -18.67 -2.03
N CYS A 119 30.75 -17.95 -1.05
CA CYS A 119 30.44 -18.20 0.36
C CYS A 119 29.09 -17.55 0.73
N PRO A 120 28.27 -18.20 1.57
CA PRO A 120 27.00 -17.63 2.03
C PRO A 120 27.23 -16.36 2.88
N PRO A 121 26.21 -15.49 3.02
CA PRO A 121 26.30 -14.30 3.86
C PRO A 121 26.52 -14.67 5.33
N SER A 122 27.21 -13.78 6.07
CA SER A 122 27.43 -13.99 7.49
C SER A 122 26.15 -13.73 8.30
N CYS A 123 26.09 -14.25 9.54
CA CYS A 123 24.97 -13.92 10.44
C CYS A 123 24.92 -12.43 10.78
N GLU A 124 26.05 -11.72 10.71
CA GLU A 124 26.12 -10.28 10.95
C GLU A 124 25.44 -9.52 9.81
N ASP A 125 25.72 -9.89 8.54
CA ASP A 125 25.08 -9.30 7.36
C ASP A 125 23.56 -9.54 7.38
N LEU A 126 23.15 -10.77 7.73
CA LEU A 126 21.74 -11.13 7.88
C LEU A 126 21.08 -10.35 9.02
N GLY A 127 21.79 -10.13 10.13
CA GLY A 127 21.33 -9.33 11.26
C GLY A 127 21.11 -7.86 10.89
N ALA A 128 22.06 -7.27 10.16
CA ALA A 128 21.95 -5.90 9.66
C ALA A 128 20.78 -5.74 8.68
N SER A 129 20.61 -6.67 7.74
CA SER A 129 19.47 -6.68 6.81
C SER A 129 18.13 -6.85 7.55
N ALA A 130 18.07 -7.73 8.56
CA ALA A 130 16.88 -7.92 9.38
C ALA A 130 16.52 -6.66 10.17
N GLN A 131 17.51 -5.95 10.72
CA GLN A 131 17.30 -4.68 11.41
C GLN A 131 16.65 -3.65 10.49
N VAL A 132 17.19 -3.47 9.27
CA VAL A 132 16.63 -2.57 8.26
C VAL A 132 15.17 -2.92 7.97
N LEU A 133 14.88 -4.21 7.75
CA LEU A 133 13.53 -4.67 7.45
C LEU A 133 12.57 -4.44 8.62
N HIS A 134 12.98 -4.70 9.86
CA HIS A 134 12.13 -4.49 11.04
C HIS A 134 11.79 -3.01 11.23
N ILE A 135 12.75 -2.11 10.99
CA ILE A 135 12.52 -0.66 11.05
C ILE A 135 11.55 -0.26 9.94
N ASP A 136 11.78 -0.70 8.70
CA ASP A 136 10.90 -0.46 7.56
C ASP A 136 9.46 -0.94 7.83
N MET A 137 9.29 -2.11 8.47
CA MET A 137 7.99 -2.65 8.88
C MET A 137 7.23 -1.69 9.78
N VAL A 138 7.87 -1.21 10.85
CA VAL A 138 7.27 -0.27 11.80
C VAL A 138 7.01 1.07 11.12
N THR A 139 7.93 1.56 10.30
CA THR A 139 7.79 2.83 9.57
C THR A 139 6.61 2.81 8.62
N VAL A 140 6.49 1.76 7.78
CA VAL A 140 5.36 1.62 6.83
C VAL A 140 4.04 1.50 7.60
N PHE A 141 3.99 0.69 8.66
CA PHE A 141 2.79 0.52 9.47
C PHE A 141 2.31 1.87 10.06
N ASN A 142 3.22 2.62 10.69
CA ASN A 142 2.93 3.92 11.28
C ASN A 142 2.59 4.97 10.23
N ALA A 143 3.27 4.96 9.08
CA ALA A 143 3.00 5.88 7.98
C ALA A 143 1.55 5.78 7.52
N LEU A 144 1.04 4.54 7.31
CA LEU A 144 -0.34 4.32 6.89
C LEU A 144 -1.33 4.72 7.98
N LEU A 145 -1.06 4.32 9.23
CA LEU A 145 -1.94 4.61 10.37
C LEU A 145 -2.13 6.12 10.57
N CYS A 146 -1.05 6.90 10.40
CA CYS A 146 -1.07 8.35 10.59
C CYS A 146 -1.52 9.12 9.33
N CYS A 147 -1.20 8.64 8.13
CA CYS A 147 -1.51 9.36 6.90
C CYS A 147 -2.95 9.14 6.42
N LEU A 148 -3.43 7.90 6.43
CA LEU A 148 -4.72 7.57 5.81
C LEU A 148 -5.88 8.44 6.30
N PRO A 149 -6.03 8.76 7.61
CA PRO A 149 -7.07 9.68 8.06
C PRO A 149 -7.08 11.03 7.31
N GLY A 150 -5.90 11.57 6.97
CA GLY A 150 -5.72 12.86 6.31
C GLY A 150 -5.91 12.85 4.79
N THR A 151 -5.98 11.67 4.17
CA THR A 151 -6.19 11.53 2.70
C THR A 151 -7.65 11.76 2.26
N GLN A 152 -8.51 12.23 3.16
CA GLN A 152 -9.87 12.61 2.87
C GLN A 152 -10.21 13.93 3.55
N GLN A 153 -10.74 14.88 2.79
CA GLN A 153 -11.11 16.23 3.24
C GLN A 153 -12.46 16.24 3.98
N THR A 154 -12.63 15.36 4.98
CA THR A 154 -13.82 15.32 5.84
C THR A 154 -13.43 15.49 7.31
N ARG A 155 -14.35 16.03 8.11
CA ARG A 155 -14.12 16.28 9.55
C ARG A 155 -13.74 15.01 10.35
N ARG A 156 -14.15 13.83 9.88
CA ARG A 156 -13.89 12.53 10.52
C ARG A 156 -12.71 11.78 9.91
N GLY A 157 -12.11 12.30 8.84
CA GLY A 157 -11.07 11.63 8.06
C GLY A 157 -11.57 10.37 7.35
N ARG A 158 -10.62 9.67 6.73
CA ARG A 158 -10.87 8.42 6.02
C ARG A 158 -11.02 7.25 6.99
N ARG A 159 -12.01 6.38 6.74
CA ARG A 159 -12.15 5.11 7.46
C ARG A 159 -11.30 4.03 6.79
N PHE A 160 -10.57 3.27 7.59
CA PHE A 160 -9.74 2.17 7.11
C PHE A 160 -9.56 1.12 8.21
N VAL A 161 -9.12 -0.07 7.81
CA VAL A 161 -8.68 -1.15 8.70
C VAL A 161 -7.30 -1.61 8.26
N MET A 162 -6.35 -1.61 9.18
CA MET A 162 -5.03 -2.18 8.95
C MET A 162 -5.16 -3.70 8.83
N GLY A 163 -4.70 -4.25 7.72
CA GLY A 163 -4.58 -5.69 7.52
C GLY A 163 -3.27 -6.22 8.07
N GLN A 164 -3.02 -7.50 7.83
CA GLN A 164 -1.75 -8.14 8.20
C GLN A 164 -0.58 -7.49 7.44
N GLN A 165 0.51 -7.30 8.16
CA GLN A 165 1.84 -7.12 7.59
C GLN A 165 2.56 -8.47 7.58
N LYS A 166 3.25 -8.79 6.49
CA LYS A 166 4.09 -9.99 6.41
C LYS A 166 5.40 -9.69 5.71
N THR A 167 6.43 -10.43 6.08
CA THR A 167 7.69 -10.50 5.35
C THR A 167 7.51 -11.35 4.08
N ILE A 168 8.19 -10.98 3.01
CA ILE A 168 8.20 -11.68 1.72
C ILE A 168 9.64 -11.85 1.21
N GLY A 169 9.87 -12.89 0.42
CA GLY A 169 11.18 -13.22 -0.16
C GLY A 169 12.00 -14.21 0.67
N PRO A 170 13.29 -14.39 0.35
CA PRO A 170 14.03 -13.72 -0.73
C PRO A 170 13.72 -14.30 -2.12
N GLU A 171 13.56 -13.43 -3.12
CA GLU A 171 13.45 -13.81 -4.53
C GLU A 171 14.26 -12.83 -5.38
N GLY A 172 15.11 -13.34 -6.29
CA GLY A 172 15.95 -12.48 -7.12
C GLY A 172 16.94 -11.59 -6.35
N GLY A 173 17.32 -11.96 -5.13
CA GLY A 173 18.15 -11.12 -4.25
C GLY A 173 17.38 -10.04 -3.48
N CYS A 174 16.06 -9.99 -3.62
CA CYS A 174 15.21 -9.01 -2.93
C CYS A 174 14.44 -9.65 -1.79
N VAL A 175 14.36 -8.95 -0.66
CA VAL A 175 13.54 -9.28 0.52
C VAL A 175 12.73 -8.06 0.90
N GLY A 176 11.58 -8.25 1.54
CA GLY A 176 10.78 -7.09 1.91
C GLY A 176 9.56 -7.42 2.74
N LEU A 177 8.60 -6.52 2.67
CA LEU A 177 7.33 -6.61 3.39
C LEU A 177 6.15 -6.30 2.47
N GLU A 178 5.02 -6.91 2.77
CA GLU A 178 3.70 -6.51 2.28
C GLU A 178 2.83 -6.07 3.44
N GLN A 179 2.29 -4.86 3.36
CA GLN A 179 1.28 -4.34 4.26
C GLN A 179 -0.05 -4.23 3.52
N ARG A 180 -1.08 -4.92 4.01
CA ARG A 180 -2.44 -4.79 3.49
C ARG A 180 -3.23 -3.74 4.24
N VAL A 181 -4.05 -2.96 3.55
CA VAL A 181 -4.97 -2.02 4.20
C VAL A 181 -6.28 -1.97 3.45
N ILE A 182 -7.40 -2.01 4.17
CA ILE A 182 -8.73 -1.91 3.60
C ILE A 182 -9.24 -0.51 3.87
N VAL A 183 -9.56 0.22 2.81
CA VAL A 183 -9.97 1.62 2.85
C VAL A 183 -11.43 1.74 2.43
N ALA A 184 -12.22 2.49 3.19
CA ALA A 184 -13.54 2.90 2.75
C ALA A 184 -13.41 4.06 1.76
N LEU A 185 -13.82 3.84 0.52
CA LEU A 185 -14.09 4.91 -0.43
C LEU A 185 -15.47 5.52 -0.14
N PRO A 186 -15.68 6.81 -0.42
CA PRO A 186 -16.99 7.42 -0.26
C PRO A 186 -18.03 6.66 -1.10
N GLY A 187 -19.24 6.50 -0.54
CA GLY A 187 -20.32 5.78 -1.22
C GLY A 187 -20.61 6.34 -2.60
N CYS A 188 -20.91 5.44 -3.56
CA CYS A 188 -21.33 5.90 -4.88
C CYS A 188 -22.67 6.66 -4.74
N GLY A 189 -23.05 7.43 -5.75
CA GLY A 189 -24.29 8.21 -5.78
C GLY A 189 -25.20 7.68 -6.82
N LYS A 190 -26.26 8.46 -7.05
CA LYS A 190 -27.27 8.17 -8.05
C LYS A 190 -26.61 7.73 -9.36
N CYS A 191 -27.06 6.58 -9.84
CA CYS A 191 -26.65 6.04 -11.11
C CYS A 191 -27.13 6.96 -12.24
N PRO A 192 -26.43 6.98 -13.39
CA PRO A 192 -26.79 7.84 -14.52
C PRO A 192 -28.25 7.71 -14.97
N ASN A 193 -28.87 6.55 -14.75
CA ASN A 193 -30.23 6.24 -15.21
C ASN A 193 -31.30 6.38 -14.11
N ASP A 194 -30.97 6.86 -12.91
CA ASP A 194 -31.95 7.08 -11.83
C ASP A 194 -32.88 8.29 -12.09
N GLY A 195 -32.84 8.86 -13.30
CA GLY A 195 -33.63 10.01 -13.76
C GLY A 195 -34.38 9.81 -15.08
N GLU A 196 -34.29 8.64 -15.73
CA GLU A 196 -35.19 8.30 -16.82
C GLU A 196 -36.39 7.56 -16.22
N GLU A 197 -37.53 8.24 -16.15
CA GLU A 197 -38.83 7.61 -15.92
C GLU A 197 -38.95 6.42 -16.87
N SER A 198 -38.90 5.21 -16.33
CA SER A 198 -39.30 4.02 -17.08
C SER A 198 -40.78 4.21 -17.48
N PRO A 199 -41.14 3.95 -18.75
CA PRO A 199 -42.52 4.10 -19.23
C PRO A 199 -43.51 3.18 -18.50
#